data_AF-A0A0C2WPG5-F1
#
_entry.id   AF-A0A0C2WPG5-F1
#
_cell.length_a   1.000
_cell.length_b   1.000
_cell.length_c   1.000
_cell.angle_alpha   90.00
_cell.angle_beta   90.00
_cell.angle_gamma   90.00
#
_symmetry.space_group_name_H-M   'P 1'
#
loop_
_entity.id
_entity.type
_entity.pdbx_description
1 polymer ?
#
loop_
_entity_poly.entity_id
_entity_poly.type
_entity_poly.pdbx_seq_one_letter_code
_entity_poly.pdbx_strand_id
1 'polypeptide(L)'
;MVYRKISRDVKLAAIRLYQRRLLPLGLILECLGISKRTFHRITKLWRSTGDVVQHTFGIRGRPRIFRRNDVEYLKRIIEHRPDRFLDELEEQLRTNRLISASFSTILRALCRAGVSYKKIK
;
A
#
# COMPACT_ATOMS: atom_id res chain seq x y z
N MET A 1 8.57 24.50 8.97
CA MET A 1 8.79 23.45 10.00
C MET A 1 9.45 22.25 9.36
N VAL A 2 10.63 21.88 9.84
CA VAL A 2 11.36 20.67 9.40
C VAL A 2 10.59 19.41 9.81
N TYR A 3 10.71 18.33 9.04
CA TYR A 3 10.10 17.06 9.39
C TYR A 3 10.60 16.57 10.75
N ARG A 4 9.68 16.35 11.69
CA ARG A 4 9.94 15.77 13.01
C ARG A 4 8.94 14.66 13.30
N LYS A 5 9.44 13.50 13.76
CA LYS A 5 8.59 12.40 14.23
C LYS A 5 8.05 12.74 15.62
N ILE A 6 6.74 12.97 15.71
CA ILE A 6 6.03 13.18 16.99
C ILE A 6 5.57 11.82 17.51
N SER A 7 5.92 11.49 18.76
CA SER A 7 5.54 10.22 19.39
C SER A 7 4.01 10.09 19.54
N ARG A 8 3.53 8.84 19.66
CA ARG A 8 2.09 8.56 19.83
C ARG A 8 1.55 9.19 21.11
N ASP A 9 2.31 9.12 22.19
CA ASP A 9 1.88 9.59 23.51
C ASP A 9 1.71 11.11 23.54
N VAL A 10 2.59 11.85 22.88
CA VAL A 10 2.48 13.32 22.74
C VAL A 10 1.21 13.70 21.97
N LYS A 11 0.85 12.94 20.93
CA LYS A 11 -0.41 13.16 20.19
C LYS A 11 -1.64 12.84 21.04
N LEU A 12 -1.60 11.77 21.82
CA LEU A 12 -2.68 11.40 22.76
C LEU A 12 -2.85 12.46 23.85
N ALA A 13 -1.74 12.95 24.42
CA ALA A 13 -1.76 14.04 25.40
C ALA A 13 -2.41 15.29 24.81
N ALA A 14 -2.01 15.70 23.59
CA ALA A 14 -2.61 16.85 22.90
C ALA A 14 -4.14 16.73 22.76
N ILE A 15 -4.63 15.55 22.34
CA ILE A 15 -6.07 15.30 22.21
C ILE A 15 -6.77 15.32 23.56
N ARG A 16 -6.22 14.64 24.57
CA ARG A 16 -6.84 14.56 25.90
C ARG A 16 -6.92 15.94 26.56
N LEU A 17 -5.86 16.73 26.49
CA LEU A 17 -5.82 18.10 27.00
C LEU A 17 -6.88 18.99 26.32
N TYR A 18 -7.01 18.86 24.99
CA TYR A 18 -7.99 19.62 24.23
C TYR A 18 -9.44 19.18 24.50
N GLN A 19 -9.73 17.88 24.51
CA GLN A 19 -11.08 17.35 24.72
C GLN A 19 -11.60 17.65 26.13
N ARG A 20 -10.73 17.56 27.14
CA ARG A 20 -11.07 17.87 28.54
C ARG A 20 -11.05 19.38 28.84
N ARG A 21 -10.76 20.22 27.84
CA ARG A 21 -10.65 21.69 27.98
C ARG A 21 -9.73 22.14 29.12
N LEU A 22 -8.65 21.39 29.37
CA LEU A 22 -7.73 21.66 30.47
C LEU A 22 -6.82 22.86 30.20
N LEU A 23 -6.52 23.12 28.92
CA LEU A 23 -5.67 24.21 28.48
C LEU A 23 -6.21 24.81 27.17
N PRO A 24 -5.98 26.11 26.91
CA PRO A 24 -6.29 26.71 25.62
C PRO A 24 -5.41 26.10 24.53
N LEU A 25 -5.95 26.01 23.31
CA LEU A 25 -5.27 25.35 22.19
C LEU A 25 -3.88 25.94 21.91
N GLY A 26 -3.71 27.26 22.01
CA GLY A 26 -2.41 27.91 21.79
C GLY A 26 -1.30 27.33 22.68
N LEU A 27 -1.54 27.26 23.99
CA LEU A 27 -0.60 26.71 24.96
C LEU A 27 -0.33 25.22 24.70
N ILE A 28 -1.34 24.43 24.36
CA ILE A 28 -1.15 22.99 24.03
C ILE A 28 -0.18 22.83 22.86
N LEU A 29 -0.36 23.63 21.81
CA LEU A 29 0.48 23.57 20.60
C LEU A 29 1.92 23.99 20.88
N GLU A 30 2.10 25.04 21.68
CA GLU A 30 3.41 25.55 22.08
C GLU A 30 4.15 24.56 22.98
N CYS A 31 3.54 24.13 24.09
CA CYS A 31 4.16 23.22 25.05
C CYS A 31 4.53 21.86 24.45
N LEU A 32 3.70 21.33 23.53
CA LEU A 32 3.95 20.03 22.89
C LEU A 32 4.76 20.15 21.60
N GLY A 33 5.07 21.37 21.14
CA GLY A 33 5.77 21.62 19.89
C GLY A 33 5.04 21.09 18.65
N ILE A 34 3.71 21.16 18.63
CA ILE A 34 2.86 20.65 17.54
C ILE A 34 2.31 21.83 16.75
N SER A 35 2.45 21.82 15.42
CA SER A 35 1.81 22.83 14.59
C SER A 35 0.28 22.70 14.60
N LYS A 36 -0.43 23.82 14.43
CA LYS A 36 -1.89 23.85 14.28
C LYS A 36 -2.37 22.90 13.16
N ARG A 37 -1.66 22.84 12.02
CA ARG A 37 -1.96 21.92 10.90
C ARG A 37 -1.84 20.46 11.32
N THR A 38 -0.77 20.09 12.02
CA THR A 38 -0.57 18.73 12.51
C THR A 38 -1.64 18.34 13.51
N PHE A 39 -1.99 19.24 14.43
CA PHE A 39 -3.08 19.04 15.38
C PHE A 39 -4.41 18.78 14.68
N HIS A 40 -4.81 19.58 13.69
CA HIS A 40 -6.05 19.34 12.95
C HIS A 40 -6.06 17.98 12.22
N ARG A 41 -4.92 17.53 11.67
CA ARG A 41 -4.81 16.18 11.06
C ARG A 41 -4.98 15.08 12.10
N ILE A 42 -4.37 15.22 13.27
CA ILE A 42 -4.50 14.28 14.39
C ILE A 42 -5.95 14.25 14.88
N THR A 43 -6.59 15.40 15.08
CA THR A 43 -7.99 15.50 15.51
C THR A 43 -8.95 14.92 14.47
N LYS A 44 -8.71 15.14 13.18
CA LYS A 44 -9.49 14.52 12.11
C LYS A 44 -9.39 12.98 12.18
N LEU A 45 -8.18 12.45 12.31
CA LEU A 45 -7.93 11.01 12.40
C LEU A 45 -8.59 10.40 13.64
N TRP A 46 -8.47 11.07 14.79
CA TRP A 46 -9.10 10.64 16.04
C TRP A 46 -10.61 10.58 15.93
N ARG A 47 -11.25 11.60 15.34
CA ARG A 47 -12.70 11.61 15.12
C ARG A 47 -13.16 10.49 14.20
N SER A 48 -12.34 10.09 13.23
CA SER A 48 -12.70 9.05 12.25
C SER A 48 -12.34 7.63 12.68
N THR A 49 -11.31 7.44 13.51
CA THR A 49 -10.77 6.10 13.83
C THR A 49 -10.62 5.80 15.32
N GLY A 50 -10.69 6.81 16.19
CA GLY A 50 -10.39 6.65 17.62
C GLY A 50 -8.89 6.50 17.96
N ASP A 51 -7.99 6.61 16.98
CA ASP A 51 -6.54 6.63 17.21
C ASP A 51 -5.90 7.92 16.65
N VAL A 52 -4.70 8.23 17.14
CA VAL A 52 -3.84 9.34 16.70
C VAL A 52 -2.76 8.90 15.71
N VAL A 53 -2.68 7.59 15.43
CA VAL A 53 -1.78 7.00 14.44
C VAL A 53 -2.57 6.29 13.35
N GLN A 54 -2.22 6.57 12.10
CA GLN A 54 -2.78 5.86 10.96
C GLN A 54 -2.06 4.52 10.82
N HIS A 55 -2.79 3.44 11.10
CA HIS A 55 -2.30 2.10 10.88
C HIS A 55 -2.43 1.79 9.39
N THR A 56 -1.29 1.54 8.73
CA THR A 56 -1.30 1.04 7.35
C THR A 56 -1.30 -0.48 7.41
N PHE A 57 -2.48 -1.09 7.40
CA PHE A 57 -2.59 -2.53 7.30
C PHE A 57 -2.43 -2.94 5.84
N GLY A 58 -1.34 -3.63 5.50
CA GLY A 58 -1.15 -4.27 4.20
C GLY A 58 -0.02 -3.71 3.32
N ILE A 59 0.04 -4.25 2.10
CA ILE A 59 1.03 -3.89 1.07
C ILE A 59 0.69 -2.49 0.56
N ARG A 60 1.63 -1.55 0.71
CA ARG A 60 1.49 -0.19 0.16
C ARG A 60 1.48 -0.24 -1.38
N GLY A 61 0.58 0.53 -1.99
CA GLY A 61 0.51 0.72 -3.44
C GLY A 61 -0.81 0.23 -4.05
N ARG A 62 -0.94 0.42 -5.37
CA ARG A 62 -2.12 -0.03 -6.13
C ARG A 62 -2.22 -1.56 -6.07
N PRO A 63 -3.42 -2.14 -5.80
CA PRO A 63 -3.63 -3.57 -5.92
C PRO A 63 -3.17 -4.09 -7.27
N ARG A 64 -2.49 -5.24 -7.26
CA ARG A 64 -1.98 -5.85 -8.49
C ARG A 64 -3.12 -6.53 -9.23
N ILE A 65 -3.02 -6.54 -10.56
CA ILE A 65 -4.02 -7.15 -11.45
C ILE A 65 -4.02 -8.67 -11.27
N PHE A 66 -2.84 -9.30 -11.18
CA PHE A 66 -2.72 -10.74 -11.00
C PHE A 66 -2.87 -11.14 -9.53
N ARG A 67 -3.78 -12.07 -9.28
CA ARG A 67 -3.85 -12.82 -8.01
C ARG A 67 -2.83 -13.96 -8.04
N ARG A 68 -2.60 -14.58 -6.89
CA ARG A 68 -1.68 -15.72 -6.75
C ARG A 68 -2.01 -16.85 -7.73
N ASN A 69 -3.30 -17.17 -7.90
CA ASN A 69 -3.75 -18.24 -8.79
C ASN A 69 -3.50 -17.93 -10.27
N ASP A 70 -3.51 -16.65 -10.67
CA ASP A 70 -3.27 -16.25 -12.06
C ASP A 70 -1.77 -16.36 -12.38
N VAL A 71 -0.92 -16.03 -11.41
CA VAL A 71 0.53 -16.23 -11.53
C VAL A 71 0.86 -17.72 -11.61
N GLU A 72 0.20 -18.55 -10.80
CA GLU A 72 0.38 -20.01 -10.84
C GLU A 72 -0.07 -20.61 -12.18
N TYR A 73 -1.17 -20.09 -12.73
CA TYR A 73 -1.64 -20.47 -14.06
C TYR A 73 -0.60 -20.15 -15.15
N LEU A 74 -0.01 -18.96 -15.11
CA LEU A 74 1.06 -18.58 -16.04
C LEU A 74 2.29 -19.48 -15.92
N LYS A 75 2.68 -19.86 -14.68
CA LYS A 75 3.80 -20.79 -14.46
C LYS A 75 3.55 -22.13 -15.12
N ARG A 76 2.37 -22.72 -14.93
CA ARG A 76 2.01 -24.01 -15.53
C ARG A 76 2.04 -23.96 -17.05
N ILE A 77 1.57 -22.87 -17.66
CA ILE A 77 1.66 -22.72 -19.12
C ILE A 77 3.11 -22.76 -19.58
N ILE A 78 3.99 -22.01 -18.91
CA ILE A 78 5.41 -21.92 -19.27
C ILE A 78 6.13 -23.26 -19.03
N GLU A 79 5.77 -23.99 -17.97
CA GLU A 79 6.32 -25.31 -17.68
C GLU A 79 5.94 -26.35 -18.76
N HIS A 80 4.70 -26.30 -19.25
CA HIS A 80 4.25 -27.23 -20.30
C HIS A 80 4.70 -26.84 -21.70
N ARG A 81 4.80 -25.54 -21.99
CA ARG A 81 5.19 -24.99 -23.29
C ARG A 81 6.06 -23.74 -23.10
N PRO A 82 7.38 -23.93 -22.88
CA PRO A 82 8.29 -22.82 -22.63
C PRO A 82 8.47 -21.96 -23.88
N ASP A 83 8.23 -22.51 -25.06
CA ASP A 83 8.29 -21.91 -26.40
C ASP A 83 7.25 -20.82 -26.65
N ARG A 84 6.24 -20.66 -25.80
CA ARG A 84 5.23 -19.61 -25.94
C ARG A 84 5.80 -18.19 -25.82
N PHE A 85 5.19 -17.29 -26.57
CA PHE A 85 5.48 -15.86 -26.53
C PHE A 85 4.52 -15.13 -25.57
N LEU A 86 4.88 -13.89 -25.19
CA LEU A 86 4.16 -13.15 -24.15
C LEU A 86 2.80 -12.60 -24.64
N ASP A 87 2.64 -12.37 -25.93
CA ASP A 87 1.37 -12.07 -26.61
C ASP A 87 0.42 -13.29 -26.60
N GLU A 88 0.93 -14.50 -26.82
CA GLU A 88 0.13 -15.71 -26.67
C GLU A 88 -0.32 -15.92 -25.21
N LEU A 89 0.53 -15.58 -24.24
CA LEU A 89 0.15 -15.60 -22.82
C LEU A 89 -0.92 -14.54 -22.51
N GLU A 90 -0.87 -13.38 -23.14
CA GLU A 90 -1.90 -12.35 -23.03
C GLU A 90 -3.25 -12.86 -23.55
N GLU A 91 -3.26 -13.52 -24.71
CA GLU A 91 -4.47 -14.11 -25.26
C GLU A 91 -5.04 -15.20 -24.34
N GLN A 92 -4.19 -16.07 -23.79
CA GLN A 92 -4.65 -17.10 -22.86
C GLN A 92 -5.17 -16.53 -21.53
N LEU A 93 -4.59 -15.44 -21.02
CA LEU A 93 -5.11 -14.75 -19.86
C LEU A 93 -6.47 -14.10 -20.13
N ARG A 94 -6.62 -13.49 -21.31
CA ARG A 94 -7.88 -12.89 -21.74
C ARG A 94 -8.98 -13.94 -21.86
N THR A 95 -8.69 -15.08 -22.50
CA THR A 95 -9.68 -16.13 -22.76
C THR A 95 -9.99 -16.97 -21.53
N ASN A 96 -8.99 -17.41 -20.77
CA ASN A 96 -9.19 -18.40 -19.70
C ASN A 96 -9.31 -17.78 -18.30
N ARG A 97 -8.86 -16.53 -18.11
CA ARG A 97 -8.89 -15.85 -16.81
C ARG A 97 -9.68 -14.53 -16.84
N LEU A 98 -10.12 -14.08 -18.01
CA LEU A 98 -10.81 -12.79 -18.21
C LEU A 98 -9.96 -11.60 -17.71
N ILE A 99 -8.63 -11.72 -17.79
CA ILE A 99 -7.69 -10.68 -17.38
C ILE A 99 -7.09 -10.04 -18.63
N SER A 100 -7.37 -8.75 -18.83
CA SER A 100 -6.66 -7.92 -19.79
C SER A 100 -5.48 -7.26 -19.08
N ALA A 101 -4.27 -7.67 -19.44
CA ALA A 101 -3.03 -7.14 -18.89
C ALA A 101 -1.99 -7.02 -19.99
N SER A 102 -1.32 -5.88 -20.07
CA SER A 102 -0.25 -5.68 -21.05
C SER A 102 0.90 -6.67 -20.85
N PHE A 103 1.61 -6.98 -21.94
CA PHE A 103 2.92 -7.64 -21.95
C PHE A 103 3.80 -7.26 -20.75
N SER A 104 4.00 -5.96 -20.51
CA SER A 104 4.88 -5.46 -19.44
C SER A 104 4.37 -5.80 -18.04
N THR A 105 3.07 -5.98 -17.88
CA THR A 105 2.43 -6.41 -16.62
C THR A 105 2.65 -7.90 -16.40
N ILE A 106 2.49 -8.71 -17.45
CA ILE A 106 2.74 -10.16 -17.44
C ILE A 106 4.20 -10.44 -17.11
N LEU A 107 5.14 -9.80 -17.82
CA LEU A 107 6.57 -9.93 -17.58
C LEU A 107 6.95 -9.57 -16.14
N ARG A 108 6.45 -8.44 -15.62
CA ARG A 108 6.69 -8.03 -14.23
C ARG A 108 6.09 -9.00 -13.22
N ALA A 109 4.98 -9.67 -13.55
CA ALA A 109 4.39 -10.70 -12.70
C ALA A 109 5.26 -11.96 -12.67
N LEU A 110 5.74 -12.41 -13.83
CA LEU A 110 6.61 -13.57 -13.99
C LEU A 110 7.98 -13.38 -13.32
N CYS A 111 8.64 -12.24 -13.53
CA CYS A 111 9.93 -11.95 -12.87
C CYS A 111 9.80 -11.97 -11.35
N ARG A 112 8.72 -11.40 -10.79
CA ARG A 112 8.45 -11.47 -9.34
C ARG A 112 8.16 -12.88 -8.85
N ALA A 113 7.66 -13.74 -9.73
CA ALA A 113 7.33 -15.13 -9.43
C ALA A 113 8.54 -16.07 -9.54
N GLY A 114 9.74 -15.53 -9.82
CA GLY A 114 10.99 -16.28 -9.96
C GLY A 114 11.27 -16.77 -11.37
N VAL A 115 10.45 -16.41 -12.36
CA VAL A 115 10.67 -16.78 -13.76
C VAL A 115 11.55 -15.71 -14.41
N SER A 116 12.86 -15.90 -14.37
CA SER A 116 13.84 -15.02 -15.02
C SER A 116 14.42 -15.71 -16.26
N TYR A 117 14.00 -15.21 -17.42
CA TYR A 117 14.38 -15.63 -18.78
C TYR A 117 14.14 -17.10 -19.15
N LYS A 118 13.50 -17.28 -20.30
CA LYS A 118 13.24 -18.56 -20.96
C LYS A 118 14.58 -19.24 -21.26
N LYS A 119 14.93 -20.30 -20.53
CA LYS A 119 16.03 -21.19 -20.90
C LYS A 119 15.55 -22.04 -22.08
N ILE A 120 15.89 -21.60 -23.28
CA ILE A 120 15.76 -22.43 -24.48
C ILE A 120 16.85 -23.51 -24.35
N LYS A 121 16.43 -24.78 -24.30
CA LYS A 121 17.32 -25.94 -24.45
C LYS A 121 17.34 -26.36 -25.90
#